data_AF-A9A0C8-F1
#
_entry.id   AF-A9A0C8-F1
#
_cell.length_a   1.000
_cell.length_b   1.000
_cell.length_c   1.000
_cell.angle_alpha   90.00
_cell.angle_beta   90.00
_cell.angle_gamma   90.00
#
_symmetry.space_group_name_H-M   'P 1'
#
loop_
_entity.id
_entity.type
_entity.pdbx_description
1 polymer ?
#
loop_
_entity_poly.entity_id
_entity_poly.type
_entity_poly.pdbx_seq_one_letter_code
_entity_poly.pdbx_strand_id
1 'polypeptide(L)' 'MKLMFICPVYNRIFESAAFHIVENKGIVPAANGGKTLDAKVALDEPCPFCGNTHVFRAEELPCPLTGRLS' A
#
# COMPACT_ATOMS: atom_id res chain seq x y z
N MET A 1 -1.74 4.44 -13.31
CA MET A 1 -1.10 3.33 -12.59
C MET A 1 -2.08 2.83 -11.54
N LYS A 2 -2.20 1.51 -11.33
CA LYS A 2 -2.98 0.93 -10.23
C LYS A 2 -2.02 0.36 -9.19
N LEU A 3 -2.35 0.51 -7.91
CA LEU A 3 -1.67 -0.18 -6.82
C LEU A 3 -2.57 -1.31 -6.31
N MET A 4 -1.93 -2.34 -5.76
CA MET A 4 -2.61 -3.44 -5.09
C MET A 4 -2.76 -3.10 -3.61
N PHE A 5 -3.95 -3.32 -3.07
CA PHE A 5 -4.31 -3.05 -1.68
C PHE A 5 -4.90 -4.32 -1.06
N ILE A 6 -4.78 -4.43 0.27
CA ILE A 6 -5.38 -5.51 1.05
C ILE A 6 -6.40 -4.89 1.99
N CYS A 7 -7.67 -5.29 1.90
CA CYS A 7 -8.69 -4.84 2.85
C CYS A 7 -8.33 -5.35 4.25
N PRO A 8 -8.09 -4.47 5.24
CA PRO A 8 -7.66 -4.88 6.59
C PRO A 8 -8.77 -5.59 7.37
N VAL A 9 -10.03 -5.46 6.95
CA VAL A 9 -11.19 -6.09 7.61
C VAL A 9 -11.39 -7.53 7.16
N TYR A 10 -11.35 -7.78 5.84
CA TYR A 10 -11.67 -9.08 5.26
C TYR A 10 -10.46 -9.83 4.68
N ASN A 11 -9.27 -9.22 4.73
CA ASN A 11 -8.03 -9.74 4.16
C ASN A 11 -8.19 -10.16 2.68
N ARG A 12 -8.82 -9.28 1.89
CA ARG A 12 -9.09 -9.46 0.45
C ARG A 12 -8.29 -8.46 -0.37
N ILE A 13 -7.68 -8.93 -1.45
CA ILE A 13 -6.88 -8.11 -2.36
C ILE A 13 -7.80 -7.40 -3.37
N PHE A 14 -7.51 -6.13 -3.65
CA PHE A 14 -8.10 -5.37 -4.75
C PHE A 14 -7.08 -4.40 -5.35
N GLU A 15 -7.35 -3.92 -6.55
CA GLU A 15 -6.54 -2.89 -7.21
C GLU A 15 -7.30 -1.57 -7.26
N SER A 16 -6.62 -0.45 -7.08
CA SER A 16 -7.18 0.87 -7.29
C SER A 16 -6.17 1.84 -7.90
N ALA A 17 -6.66 2.72 -8.77
CA ALA A 17 -5.93 3.91 -9.23
C ALA A 17 -6.37 5.18 -8.49
N ALA A 18 -7.45 5.10 -7.71
CA ALA A 18 -8.03 6.20 -6.95
C ALA A 18 -7.38 6.25 -5.56
N PHE A 19 -6.19 6.82 -5.51
CA PHE A 19 -5.45 7.08 -4.27
C PHE A 19 -4.56 8.31 -4.42
N HIS A 20 -4.23 8.93 -3.29
CA HIS A 20 -3.23 10.00 -3.22
C HIS A 20 -2.22 9.74 -2.10
N ILE A 21 -1.03 10.33 -2.23
CA ILE A 21 0.02 10.28 -1.20
C ILE A 21 -0.32 11.30 -0.13
N VAL A 22 -0.41 10.87 1.13
CA VAL A 22 -0.69 11.74 2.29
C VAL A 22 0.57 12.05 3.10
N GLU A 23 1.59 11.20 3.01
CA GLU A 23 2.88 11.40 3.68
C GLU A 23 3.98 10.74 2.85
N ASN A 24 5.13 11.40 2.70
CA ASN A 24 6.30 10.83 2.02
C ASN A 24 7.59 11.37 2.64
N LYS A 25 8.26 10.52 3.42
CA LYS A 25 9.56 10.78 4.06
C LYS A 25 10.73 10.19 3.26
N GLY A 26 10.45 9.64 2.09
CA GLY A 26 11.45 9.02 1.23
C GLY A 26 11.94 7.68 1.78
N ILE A 27 13.16 7.32 1.39
CA ILE A 27 13.76 6.03 1.74
C ILE A 27 14.44 6.14 3.10
N VAL A 28 14.01 5.34 4.07
CA VAL A 28 14.55 5.29 5.43
C VAL A 28 15.21 3.93 5.71
N PRO A 29 16.22 3.86 6.61
CA PRO A 29 16.77 2.60 7.07
C PRO A 29 15.70 1.77 7.79
N ALA A 30 15.57 0.50 7.42
CA ALA A 30 14.70 -0.46 8.09
C ALA A 30 15.47 -1.18 9.21
N ALA A 31 14.74 -1.66 10.22
CA ALA A 31 15.34 -2.34 11.39
C ALA A 31 16.11 -3.63 11.03
N ASN A 32 15.80 -4.25 9.90
CA ASN A 32 16.49 -5.43 9.38
C ASN A 32 17.78 -5.10 8.60
N GLY A 33 18.26 -3.85 8.63
CA GLY A 33 19.42 -3.38 7.88
C GLY A 33 19.13 -3.07 6.40
N GLY A 34 17.87 -3.23 5.96
CA GLY A 34 17.40 -2.85 4.64
C GLY A 34 17.05 -1.37 4.53
N LYS A 35 16.42 -1.01 3.41
CA LYS A 35 15.84 0.30 3.16
C LYS A 35 14.35 0.12 2.87
N THR A 36 13.50 0.97 3.43
CA THR A 36 12.06 0.98 3.18
C THR A 36 11.62 2.37 2.71
N LEU A 37 10.54 2.44 1.93
CA LEU A 37 9.91 3.70 1.56
C LEU A 37 8.92 4.08 2.67
N ASP A 38 9.26 5.09 3.47
CA ASP A 38 8.38 5.64 4.49
C ASP A 38 7.42 6.63 3.85
N ALA A 39 6.36 6.09 3.27
CA ALA A 39 5.27 6.86 2.67
C ALA A 39 3.92 6.24 3.05
N LYS A 40 2.87 7.06 2.99
CA LYS A 40 1.49 6.65 3.18
C LYS A 40 0.62 7.12 2.03
N VAL A 41 -0.32 6.28 1.66
CA VAL A 41 -1.33 6.59 0.64
C VAL A 41 -2.73 6.40 1.23
N ALA A 42 -3.65 7.29 0.86
CA ALA A 42 -5.06 7.17 1.19
C ALA A 42 -5.85 6.81 -0.07
N LEU A 43 -6.84 5.92 0.06
CA LEU A 43 -7.81 5.71 -1.01
C LEU A 43 -8.70 6.95 -1.15
N ASP A 44 -9.01 7.32 -2.39
CA ASP A 44 -10.00 8.37 -2.68
C ASP A 44 -11.43 7.81 -2.64
N GLU A 45 -11.56 6.50 -2.80
CA GLU A 45 -12.83 5.78 -2.83
C GLU A 45 -12.91 4.75 -1.70
N PRO A 46 -14.12 4.45 -1.19
CA PRO A 46 -14.32 3.37 -0.22
C PRO A 46 -13.78 2.03 -0.69
N CYS A 47 -13.22 1.24 0.24
CA CYS A 47 -12.83 -0.13 -0.02
C CYS A 47 -14.02 -0.94 -0.57
N PRO A 48 -13.86 -1.65 -1.69
CA PRO A 48 -14.98 -2.38 -2.31
C PRO A 48 -15.49 -3.56 -1.45
N PHE A 49 -14.74 -3.97 -0.43
CA PHE A 49 -15.11 -5.09 0.42
C PHE A 49 -15.77 -4.66 1.73
N CYS A 50 -15.25 -3.63 2.41
CA CYS A 50 -15.75 -3.21 3.72
C CYS A 50 -16.39 -1.83 3.75
N GLY A 51 -16.37 -1.08 2.65
CA GLY A 51 -16.97 0.26 2.54
C GLY A 51 -16.24 1.36 3.30
N ASN A 52 -15.12 1.06 3.98
CA ASN A 52 -14.32 2.06 4.68
C ASN A 52 -13.25 2.67 3.77
N THR A 53 -12.91 3.93 4.01
CA THR A 53 -11.74 4.57 3.38
C THR A 53 -10.50 4.24 4.21
N HIS A 54 -9.42 3.80 3.57
CA HIS A 54 -8.21 3.32 4.25
C HIS A 54 -6.99 4.16 3.91
N VAL A 55 -6.07 4.23 4.87
CA VAL A 55 -4.70 4.73 4.68
C VAL A 55 -3.75 3.55 4.84
N PHE A 56 -2.86 3.37 3.88
CA PHE A 56 -1.88 2.28 3.85
C PHE A 56 -0.47 2.85 3.91
N ARG A 57 0.43 2.16 4.61
CA ARG A 57 1.86 2.42 4.45
C ARG A 57 2.34 1.79 3.16
N ALA A 58 3.25 2.47 2.46
CA ALA A 58 3.81 1.96 1.21
C ALA A 58 4.51 0.60 1.39
N GLU A 59 5.07 0.32 2.57
CA GLU A 59 5.67 -0.97 2.92
C GLU A 59 4.66 -2.13 3.08
N GLU A 60 3.38 -1.82 3.32
CA GLU A 60 2.30 -2.80 3.44
C GLU A 60 1.69 -3.13 2.07
N LEU A 61 1.99 -2.33 1.05
CA LEU A 61 1.51 -2.55 -0.30
C LEU A 61 2.33 -3.65 -0.97
N PRO A 62 1.68 -4.64 -1.59
CA PRO A 62 2.38 -5.63 -2.42
C PRO A 62 3.19 -4.93 -3.50
N CYS A 63 4.50 -5.21 -3.54
CA CYS A 63 5.36 -4.70 -4.60
C CYS A 63 5.01 -5.39 -5.93
N PRO A 64 4.59 -4.65 -6.97
CA PRO A 64 4.21 -5.24 -8.26
C PRO A 64 5.39 -5.91 -8.99
N LEU A 65 6.63 -5.66 -8.55
CA LEU A 65 7.86 -6.18 -9.16
C LEU A 65 8.43 -7.42 -8.43
N THR A 66 7.97 -7.72 -7.21
CA THR A 66 8.49 -8.85 -6.41
C THR A 66 7.81 -10.18 -6.74
N GLY A 67 6.89 -10.21 -7.71
CA GLY A 67 6.28 -11.43 -8.27
C GLY A 67 7.22 -12.30 -9.13
N ARG A 68 8.54 -12.26 -8.89
CA ARG A 68 9.51 -13.18 -9.49
C ARG A 68 10.21 -13.94 -8.38
N LEU A 69 9.51 -14.95 -7.85
CA LEU A 69 10.13 -16.02 -7.08
C LEU A 69 10.98 -16.82 -8.08
N SER A 70 12.29 -16.58 -8.06
CA SER A 70 13.30 -17.54 -8.52
C SER A 70 13.55 -18.58 -7.43
#